data_AF-A0A8G1W1I5-F1
#
_entry.id   AF-A0A8G1W1I5-F1
#
_cell.length_a   1.000
_cell.length_b   1.000
_cell.length_c   1.000
_cell.angle_alpha   90.00
_cell.angle_beta   90.00
_cell.angle_gamma   90.00
#
_symmetry.space_group_name_H-M   'P 1'
#
loop_
_entity.id
_entity.type
_entity.pdbx_description
1 polymer ?
#
loop_
_entity_poly.entity_id
_entity_poly.type
_entity_poly.pdbx_seq_one_letter_code
_entity_poly.pdbx_strand_id
1 'polypeptide(L)'
;MNAIAEQPADATTLLNKCREINDGIADLKAKREGQLAAAQNAMLDSSTGKEDQVARQTLDYIEDEINNGFRYLRDLLKKIKQTPGSGDNRVQTQVDVTSRNLRREIEQYQRCQSDFQKRLREQVRRRYEIANPEATPEEIEQGVDSVLLGQEQSFQVWWPLSAIAPDDSLISALGYW
;
A
#
# COMPACT_ATOMS: atom_id res chain seq x y z
N MET A 1 -3.32 -1.92 -59.80
CA MET A 1 -2.76 -2.85 -58.78
C MET A 1 -3.39 -2.48 -57.45
N ASN A 2 -4.24 -3.36 -56.93
CA ASN A 2 -5.05 -3.12 -55.74
C ASN A 2 -4.17 -2.98 -54.49
N ALA A 3 -4.30 -1.85 -53.79
CA ALA A 3 -3.89 -1.74 -52.40
C ALA A 3 -4.82 -2.63 -51.58
N ILE A 4 -4.34 -3.80 -51.18
CA ILE A 4 -5.05 -4.64 -50.23
C ILE A 4 -5.00 -3.89 -48.90
N ALA A 5 -6.15 -3.38 -48.47
CA ALA A 5 -6.34 -2.83 -47.15
C ALA A 5 -6.25 -3.97 -46.11
N GLU A 6 -5.04 -4.42 -45.80
CA GLU A 6 -4.71 -4.87 -44.45
C GLU A 6 -4.80 -3.58 -43.60
N GLN A 7 -5.79 -3.30 -42.76
CA GLN A 7 -6.09 -4.04 -41.54
C GLN A 7 -7.40 -3.56 -40.88
N PRO A 8 -8.44 -4.42 -40.79
CA PRO A 8 -9.55 -4.24 -39.83
C PRO A 8 -9.37 -5.09 -38.56
N ALA A 9 -8.66 -6.22 -38.66
CA ALA A 9 -8.54 -7.21 -37.59
C ALA A 9 -7.55 -6.82 -36.47
N ASP A 10 -6.45 -6.17 -36.84
CA ASP A 10 -5.39 -5.79 -35.88
C ASP A 10 -5.82 -4.57 -35.03
N ALA A 11 -6.39 -3.54 -35.67
CA ALA A 11 -6.94 -2.37 -34.97
C ALA A 11 -8.04 -2.75 -33.97
N THR A 12 -8.94 -3.67 -34.33
CA THR A 12 -9.99 -4.16 -33.42
C THR A 12 -9.38 -4.86 -32.20
N THR A 13 -8.36 -5.68 -32.41
CA THR A 13 -7.61 -6.35 -31.35
C THR A 13 -6.95 -5.35 -30.40
N LEU A 14 -6.29 -4.32 -30.93
CA LEU A 14 -5.63 -3.28 -30.14
C LEU A 14 -6.63 -2.45 -29.33
N LEU A 15 -7.78 -2.11 -29.92
CA LEU A 15 -8.86 -1.41 -29.22
C LEU A 15 -9.46 -2.26 -28.09
N ASN A 16 -9.62 -3.56 -28.30
CA ASN A 16 -10.06 -4.48 -27.26
C ASN A 16 -9.06 -4.55 -26.11
N LYS A 17 -7.75 -4.56 -26.39
CA LYS A 17 -6.71 -4.48 -25.35
C LYS A 17 -6.73 -3.14 -24.61
N CYS A 18 -7.03 -2.03 -25.29
CA CYS A 18 -7.21 -0.73 -24.62
C CYS A 18 -8.42 -0.75 -23.68
N ARG A 19 -9.51 -1.43 -24.06
CA ARG A 19 -10.66 -1.65 -23.19
C ARG A 19 -10.28 -2.50 -21.98
N GLU A 20 -9.61 -3.63 -22.19
CA GLU A 20 -9.11 -4.51 -21.12
C GLU A 20 -8.28 -3.73 -20.09
N ILE A 21 -7.39 -2.83 -20.55
CA ILE A 21 -6.62 -1.98 -19.63
C ILE A 21 -7.54 -1.03 -18.84
N ASN A 22 -8.52 -0.40 -19.50
CA ASN A 22 -9.43 0.51 -18.80
C ASN A 22 -10.32 -0.21 -17.79
N ASP A 23 -10.77 -1.42 -18.10
CA ASP A 23 -11.52 -2.27 -17.17
C ASP A 23 -10.64 -2.65 -15.98
N GLY A 24 -9.39 -3.07 -16.23
CA GLY A 24 -8.42 -3.34 -15.16
C GLY A 24 -8.09 -2.10 -14.30
N ILE A 25 -8.04 -0.90 -14.89
CA ILE A 25 -7.91 0.35 -14.13
C ILE A 25 -9.12 0.55 -13.21
N ALA A 26 -10.34 0.30 -13.71
CA ALA A 26 -11.55 0.44 -12.90
C ALA A 26 -11.58 -0.56 -11.74
N ASP A 27 -11.14 -1.80 -11.97
CA ASP A 27 -11.03 -2.82 -10.93
C ASP A 27 -9.99 -2.44 -9.86
N LEU A 28 -8.82 -1.95 -10.27
CA LEU A 28 -7.79 -1.47 -9.35
C LEU A 28 -8.26 -0.26 -8.54
N LYS A 29 -9.00 0.65 -9.18
CA LYS A 29 -9.63 1.78 -8.50
C LYS A 29 -10.61 1.30 -7.43
N ALA A 30 -11.50 0.37 -7.77
CA ALA A 30 -12.47 -0.18 -6.83
C ALA A 30 -11.78 -0.91 -5.66
N LYS A 31 -10.70 -1.66 -5.95
CA LYS A 31 -9.88 -2.32 -4.92
C LYS A 31 -9.19 -1.29 -4.00
N ARG A 32 -8.65 -0.20 -4.54
CA ARG A 32 -8.06 0.90 -3.77
C ARG A 32 -9.09 1.59 -2.86
N GLU A 33 -10.24 1.93 -3.41
CA GLU A 33 -11.28 2.71 -2.70
C GLU A 33 -12.06 1.87 -1.69
N GLY A 34 -12.18 0.55 -1.92
CA GLY A 34 -12.83 -0.37 -1.00
C GLY A 34 -11.87 -1.12 -0.09
N GLN A 35 -11.13 -2.09 -0.65
CA GLN A 35 -10.34 -3.05 0.12
C GLN A 35 -9.13 -2.40 0.79
N LEU A 36 -8.34 -1.63 0.04
CA LEU A 36 -7.15 -0.98 0.58
C LEU A 36 -7.53 0.05 1.66
N ALA A 37 -8.50 0.91 1.38
CA ALA A 37 -8.97 1.90 2.35
C ALA A 37 -9.48 1.24 3.65
N ALA A 38 -10.21 0.12 3.54
CA ALA A 38 -10.65 -0.64 4.72
C ALA A 38 -9.48 -1.25 5.50
N ALA A 39 -8.52 -1.88 4.82
CA ALA A 39 -7.34 -2.47 5.44
C ALA A 39 -6.47 -1.41 6.15
N GLN A 40 -6.31 -0.23 5.54
CA GLN A 40 -5.61 0.91 6.12
C GLN A 40 -6.29 1.42 7.39
N ASN A 41 -7.62 1.55 7.38
CA ASN A 41 -8.35 1.96 8.59
C ASN A 41 -8.25 0.89 9.68
N ALA A 42 -8.38 -0.39 9.36
CA ALA A 42 -8.18 -1.49 10.31
C ALA A 42 -6.78 -1.47 10.94
N MET A 43 -5.75 -1.14 10.14
CA MET A 43 -4.38 -0.97 10.62
C MET A 43 -4.26 0.19 11.61
N LEU A 44 -4.85 1.33 11.30
CA LEU A 44 -4.87 2.51 12.18
C LEU A 44 -5.67 2.26 13.46
N ASP A 45 -6.74 1.48 13.39
CA ASP A 45 -7.63 1.21 14.53
C ASP A 45 -7.15 0.03 15.39
N SER A 46 -6.14 -0.73 14.93
CA SER A 46 -5.58 -1.86 15.67
C SER A 46 -5.07 -1.41 17.05
N SER A 47 -5.44 -2.11 18.13
CA SER A 47 -5.10 -1.68 19.49
C SER A 47 -4.13 -2.64 20.19
N THR A 48 -4.03 -3.86 19.68
CA THR A 48 -3.18 -4.93 20.20
C THR A 48 -2.16 -5.39 19.16
N GLY A 49 -1.03 -5.96 19.61
CA GLY A 49 0.00 -6.47 18.69
C GLY A 49 -0.49 -7.58 17.75
N LYS A 50 -1.48 -8.39 18.19
CA LYS A 50 -2.08 -9.43 17.34
C LYS A 50 -2.96 -8.83 16.24
N GLU A 51 -3.77 -7.83 16.57
CA GLU A 51 -4.59 -7.10 15.58
C GLU A 51 -3.69 -6.37 14.57
N ASP A 52 -2.63 -5.72 15.06
CA ASP A 52 -1.64 -5.02 14.25
C ASP A 52 -0.98 -5.99 13.24
N GLN A 53 -0.55 -7.17 13.68
CA GLN A 53 0.05 -8.17 12.79
C GLN A 53 -0.91 -8.63 11.68
N VAL A 54 -2.17 -8.95 12.01
CA VAL A 54 -3.17 -9.40 11.04
C VAL A 54 -3.51 -8.27 10.05
N ALA A 55 -3.64 -7.03 10.56
CA ALA A 55 -3.91 -5.86 9.74
C ALA A 55 -2.76 -5.57 8.77
N ARG A 56 -1.49 -5.65 9.23
CA ARG A 56 -0.30 -5.52 8.37
C ARG A 56 -0.28 -6.55 7.26
N GLN A 57 -0.45 -7.84 7.59
CA GLN A 57 -0.44 -8.91 6.59
C GLN A 57 -1.52 -8.72 5.54
N THR A 58 -2.73 -8.30 5.96
CA THR A 58 -3.83 -8.02 5.04
C THR A 58 -3.52 -6.82 4.15
N LEU A 59 -2.95 -5.76 4.71
CA LEU A 59 -2.55 -4.57 4.00
C LEU A 59 -1.47 -4.88 2.95
N ASP A 60 -0.40 -5.56 3.36
CA ASP A 60 0.72 -5.96 2.48
C ASP A 60 0.21 -6.78 1.29
N TYR A 61 -0.67 -7.75 1.54
CA TYR A 61 -1.28 -8.57 0.49
C TYR A 61 -2.05 -7.72 -0.54
N ILE A 62 -2.90 -6.81 -0.08
CA ILE A 62 -3.70 -5.95 -0.97
C ILE A 62 -2.81 -4.99 -1.76
N GLU A 63 -1.79 -4.42 -1.11
CA GLU A 63 -0.81 -3.55 -1.77
C GLU A 63 -0.05 -4.28 -2.86
N ASP A 64 0.38 -5.52 -2.60
CA ASP A 64 1.03 -6.37 -3.59
C ASP A 64 0.12 -6.70 -4.77
N GLU A 65 -1.16 -7.02 -4.53
CA GLU A 65 -2.14 -7.23 -5.61
C GLU A 65 -2.30 -5.99 -6.49
N ILE A 66 -2.45 -4.81 -5.88
CA ILE A 66 -2.59 -3.54 -6.62
C ILE A 66 -1.32 -3.25 -7.43
N ASN A 67 -0.14 -3.40 -6.82
CA ASN A 67 1.13 -3.16 -7.49
C ASN A 67 1.39 -4.15 -8.63
N ASN A 68 1.04 -5.42 -8.46
CA ASN A 68 1.08 -6.44 -9.52
C ASN A 68 0.12 -6.07 -10.66
N GLY A 69 -1.09 -5.63 -10.34
CA GLY A 69 -2.04 -5.15 -11.34
C GLY A 69 -1.49 -3.97 -12.14
N PHE A 70 -0.93 -2.95 -11.49
CA PHE A 70 -0.32 -1.83 -12.21
C PHE A 70 0.87 -2.25 -13.09
N ARG A 71 1.70 -3.21 -12.65
CA ARG A 71 2.77 -3.78 -13.48
C ARG A 71 2.20 -4.45 -14.73
N TYR A 72 1.21 -5.32 -14.57
CA TYR A 72 0.52 -5.99 -15.68
C TYR A 72 -0.05 -5.00 -16.70
N LEU A 73 -0.77 -3.98 -16.23
CA LEU A 73 -1.40 -2.99 -17.11
C LEU A 73 -0.37 -2.14 -17.87
N ARG A 74 0.76 -1.79 -17.24
CA ARG A 74 1.87 -1.10 -17.93
C ARG A 74 2.48 -1.97 -19.01
N ASP A 75 2.68 -3.26 -18.74
CA ASP A 75 3.24 -4.20 -19.71
C ASP A 75 2.30 -4.42 -20.89
N LEU A 76 0.99 -4.53 -20.64
CA LEU A 76 -0.02 -4.64 -21.68
C LEU A 76 -0.04 -3.37 -22.56
N LEU A 77 -0.01 -2.18 -21.94
CA LEU A 77 0.07 -0.91 -22.67
C LEU A 77 1.34 -0.80 -23.53
N LYS A 78 2.49 -1.24 -23.00
CA LYS A 78 3.75 -1.28 -23.74
C LYS A 78 3.66 -2.21 -24.96
N LYS A 79 3.07 -3.40 -24.80
CA LYS A 79 2.85 -4.36 -25.89
C LYS A 79 1.96 -3.77 -26.99
N ILE A 80 0.88 -3.07 -26.63
CA ILE A 80 0.00 -2.39 -27.60
C ILE A 80 0.80 -1.38 -28.43
N LYS A 81 1.61 -0.53 -27.79
CA LYS A 81 2.43 0.49 -28.46
C LYS A 81 3.50 -0.09 -29.40
N GLN A 82 3.89 -1.35 -29.21
CA GLN A 82 4.89 -2.05 -30.02
C GLN A 82 4.27 -2.89 -31.14
N THR A 83 2.96 -3.07 -31.15
CA THR A 83 2.28 -3.89 -32.16
C THR A 83 2.09 -3.08 -33.45
N PRO A 84 2.30 -3.68 -34.64
CA PRO A 84 1.90 -3.08 -35.92
C PRO A 84 0.43 -2.63 -35.90
N GLY A 85 0.06 -1.64 -36.71
CA GLY A 85 -1.29 -1.07 -36.69
C GLY A 85 -1.58 -0.13 -35.50
N SER A 86 -0.72 -0.08 -34.48
CA SER A 86 -0.86 0.88 -33.37
C SER A 86 -0.77 2.34 -33.82
N GLY A 87 -0.10 2.65 -34.93
CA GLY A 87 0.04 4.00 -35.49
C GLY A 87 -1.23 4.57 -36.15
N ASP A 88 -2.31 3.80 -36.25
CA ASP A 88 -3.60 4.31 -36.73
C ASP A 88 -4.14 5.40 -35.78
N ASN A 89 -4.63 6.53 -36.33
CA ASN A 89 -5.13 7.67 -35.57
C ASN A 89 -6.18 7.28 -34.51
N ARG A 90 -7.08 6.35 -34.83
CA ARG A 90 -8.13 5.89 -33.90
C ARG A 90 -7.53 5.09 -32.76
N VAL A 91 -6.57 4.21 -33.06
CA VAL A 91 -5.90 3.38 -32.06
C VAL A 91 -5.02 4.26 -31.16
N GLN A 92 -4.22 5.15 -31.74
CA GLN A 92 -3.38 6.12 -31.02
C GLN A 92 -4.19 6.94 -30.00
N THR A 93 -5.33 7.49 -30.44
CA THR A 93 -6.20 8.27 -29.55
C THR A 93 -6.63 7.46 -28.31
N GLN A 94 -6.97 6.18 -28.50
CA GLN A 94 -7.38 5.32 -27.38
C GLN A 94 -6.19 4.92 -26.50
N VAL A 95 -5.04 4.61 -27.10
CA VAL A 95 -3.81 4.34 -26.36
C VAL A 95 -3.41 5.52 -25.48
N ASP A 96 -3.55 6.75 -25.96
CA ASP A 96 -3.23 7.96 -25.21
C ASP A 96 -4.21 8.23 -24.07
N VAL A 97 -5.51 8.01 -24.29
CA VAL A 97 -6.52 8.09 -23.23
C VAL A 97 -6.24 7.03 -22.16
N THR A 98 -6.07 5.78 -22.55
CA THR A 98 -5.74 4.67 -21.63
C THR A 98 -4.44 4.94 -20.87
N SER A 99 -3.40 5.44 -21.53
CA SER A 99 -2.12 5.79 -20.90
C SER A 99 -2.28 6.90 -19.86
N ARG A 100 -3.11 7.92 -20.13
CA ARG A 100 -3.40 9.00 -19.17
C ARG A 100 -4.22 8.52 -17.99
N ASN A 101 -5.21 7.65 -18.22
CA ASN A 101 -6.02 7.06 -17.17
C ASN A 101 -5.17 6.20 -16.23
N LEU A 102 -4.31 5.33 -16.77
CA LEU A 102 -3.42 4.49 -15.99
C LEU A 102 -2.49 5.32 -15.12
N ARG A 103 -1.87 6.36 -15.72
CA ARG A 103 -0.99 7.28 -15.00
C ARG A 103 -1.72 7.99 -13.86
N ARG A 104 -2.92 8.51 -14.12
CA ARG A 104 -3.74 9.19 -13.10
C ARG A 104 -4.03 8.27 -11.93
N GLU A 105 -4.43 7.03 -12.18
CA GLU A 105 -4.76 6.09 -11.11
C GLU A 105 -3.52 5.70 -10.28
N ILE A 106 -2.36 5.52 -10.93
CA ILE A 106 -1.09 5.31 -10.23
C ILE A 106 -0.74 6.50 -9.32
N GLU A 107 -0.85 7.73 -9.83
CA GLU A 107 -0.59 8.95 -9.06
C GLU A 107 -1.55 9.07 -7.88
N GLN A 108 -2.83 8.73 -8.08
CA GLN A 108 -3.82 8.72 -7.00
C GLN A 108 -3.50 7.67 -5.94
N TYR A 109 -3.13 6.45 -6.34
CA TYR A 109 -2.67 5.41 -5.42
C TYR A 109 -1.48 5.89 -4.59
N GLN A 110 -0.44 6.43 -5.23
CA GLN A 110 0.74 6.96 -4.54
C GLN A 110 0.41 8.07 -3.53
N ARG A 111 -0.50 8.97 -3.87
CA ARG A 111 -0.98 10.01 -2.95
C ARG A 111 -1.68 9.41 -1.73
N CYS A 112 -2.62 8.49 -1.95
CA CYS A 112 -3.31 7.79 -0.86
C CYS A 112 -2.33 7.05 0.06
N GLN A 113 -1.33 6.37 -0.50
CA GLN A 113 -0.28 5.70 0.27
C GLN A 113 0.54 6.68 1.09
N SER A 114 0.97 7.80 0.50
CA SER A 114 1.73 8.84 1.22
C SER A 114 0.95 9.40 2.40
N ASP A 115 -0.35 9.67 2.22
CA ASP A 115 -1.20 10.19 3.28
C ASP A 115 -1.47 9.14 4.37
N PHE A 116 -1.65 7.88 4.00
CA PHE A 116 -1.74 6.77 4.95
C PHE A 116 -0.46 6.64 5.79
N GLN A 117 0.71 6.65 5.17
CA GLN A 117 2.00 6.53 5.88
C GLN A 117 2.20 7.64 6.90
N LYS A 118 1.79 8.88 6.59
CA LYS A 118 1.82 10.00 7.55
C LYS A 118 0.90 9.74 8.74
N ARG A 119 -0.33 9.26 8.49
CA ARG A 119 -1.31 8.93 9.54
C ARG A 119 -0.81 7.77 10.40
N LEU A 120 -0.20 6.76 9.80
CA LEU A 120 0.38 5.62 10.50
C LEU A 120 1.55 6.05 11.38
N ARG A 121 2.47 6.88 10.86
CA ARG A 121 3.59 7.45 11.65
C ARG A 121 3.09 8.21 12.87
N GLU A 122 2.09 9.08 12.70
CA GLU A 122 1.48 9.84 13.79
C GLU A 122 0.82 8.93 14.84
N GLN A 123 0.13 7.86 14.40
CA GLN A 123 -0.45 6.86 15.30
C GLN A 123 0.62 6.12 16.11
N VAL A 124 1.68 5.66 15.45
CA VAL A 124 2.81 4.98 16.10
C VAL A 124 3.48 5.92 17.10
N ARG A 125 3.69 7.20 16.73
CA ARG A 125 4.25 8.23 17.61
C ARG A 125 3.47 8.39 18.90
N ARG A 126 2.15 8.55 18.81
CA ARG A 126 1.30 8.70 20.00
C ARG A 126 1.36 7.48 20.91
N ARG A 127 1.38 6.28 20.34
CA ARG A 127 1.53 5.04 21.11
C ARG A 127 2.89 4.97 21.80
N TYR A 128 3.95 5.42 21.12
CA TYR A 128 5.30 5.49 21.69
C TYR A 128 5.36 6.48 22.86
N GLU A 129 4.79 7.68 22.70
CA GLU A 129 4.71 8.72 23.74
C GLU A 129 3.91 8.23 24.97
N ILE A 130 2.81 7.49 24.76
CA ILE A 130 2.04 6.90 25.86
C ILE A 130 2.84 5.81 26.58
N ALA A 131 3.57 4.97 25.84
CA ALA A 131 4.36 3.89 26.41
C ALA A 131 5.64 4.39 27.09
N ASN A 132 6.21 5.51 26.63
CA ASN A 132 7.47 6.08 27.08
C ASN A 132 7.30 7.60 27.36
N PRO A 133 6.62 7.98 28.45
CA PRO A 133 6.31 9.38 28.74
C PRO A 133 7.54 10.27 29.00
N GLU A 134 8.67 9.66 29.38
CA GLU A 134 9.94 10.34 29.64
C GLU A 134 10.86 10.40 28.41
N ALA A 135 10.46 9.79 27.28
CA ALA A 135 11.29 9.76 26.07
C ALA A 135 11.45 11.17 25.49
N THR A 136 12.68 11.50 25.11
CA THR A 136 12.98 12.74 24.40
C THR A 136 12.37 12.73 23.00
N PRO A 137 12.15 13.92 22.38
CA PRO A 137 11.63 13.99 21.01
C PRO A 137 12.45 13.19 19.99
N GLU A 138 13.77 13.08 20.20
CA GLU A 138 14.65 12.32 19.32
C GLU A 138 14.48 10.81 19.48
N GLU A 139 14.34 10.32 20.72
CA GLU A 139 14.06 8.91 21.01
C GLU A 139 12.69 8.47 20.48
N ILE A 140 11.69 9.36 20.55
CA ILE A 140 10.36 9.11 19.97
C ILE A 140 10.45 8.92 18.46
N GLU A 141 11.15 9.80 17.73
CA GLU A 141 11.29 9.66 16.28
C GLU A 141 12.07 8.40 15.89
N GLN A 142 13.13 8.06 16.63
CA GLN A 142 13.89 6.82 16.42
C GLN A 142 13.02 5.58 16.65
N GLY A 143 12.26 5.55 17.75
CA GLY A 143 11.36 4.44 18.07
C GLY A 143 10.24 4.28 17.04
N VAL A 144 9.68 5.39 16.56
CA VAL A 144 8.69 5.39 15.47
C VAL A 144 9.27 4.76 14.20
N ASP A 145 10.48 5.18 13.80
CA ASP A 145 11.13 4.64 12.61
C ASP A 145 11.47 3.14 12.77
N SER A 146 11.90 2.70 13.97
CA SER A 146 12.13 1.28 14.28
C SER A 146 10.85 0.41 14.18
N VAL A 147 9.71 0.90 14.68
CA VAL A 147 8.42 0.20 14.58
C VAL A 147 7.92 0.15 13.13
N LEU A 148 8.08 1.25 12.37
CA LEU A 148 7.67 1.29 10.97
C LEU A 148 8.53 0.41 10.07
N LEU A 149 9.82 0.28 10.36
CA LEU A 149 10.73 -0.63 9.66
C LEU A 149 10.50 -2.11 10.02
N GLY A 150 9.55 -2.40 10.92
CA GLY A 150 9.26 -3.76 11.38
C GLY A 150 10.36 -4.38 12.24
N GLN A 151 11.32 -3.55 12.70
CA GLN A 151 12.40 -3.97 13.60
C GLN A 151 11.89 -4.19 15.03
N GLU A 152 10.80 -3.52 15.40
CA GLU A 152 10.14 -3.67 16.70
C GLU A 152 8.66 -4.07 16.49
N GLN A 153 8.29 -5.27 16.97
CA GLN A 153 6.99 -5.91 16.71
C GLN A 153 5.86 -5.40 17.64
N SER A 154 6.22 -4.75 18.74
CA SER A 154 5.31 -4.25 19.75
C SER A 154 6.05 -3.22 20.59
N PHE A 155 5.41 -2.13 21.00
CA PHE A 155 5.93 -1.24 22.05
C PHE A 155 6.20 -2.08 23.29
N GLN A 156 7.46 -2.40 23.57
CA GLN A 156 7.80 -2.93 24.89
C GLN A 156 7.79 -1.74 25.83
N VAL A 157 6.91 -1.77 26.83
CA VAL A 157 7.03 -0.87 27.98
C VAL A 157 8.34 -1.22 28.66
N TRP A 158 9.42 -0.54 28.30
CA TRP A 158 10.65 -0.60 29.05
C TRP A 158 10.41 0.21 30.32
N TRP A 159 9.83 -0.43 31.35
CA TRP A 159 10.10 0.08 32.68
C TRP A 159 11.61 -0.09 32.89
N PRO A 160 12.38 0.98 33.10
CA PRO A 160 13.80 0.82 33.39
C PRO A 160 13.92 -0.01 34.66
N LEU A 161 14.43 -1.23 34.52
CA LEU A 161 14.74 -2.12 35.63
C LEU A 161 15.84 -1.55 36.57
N SER A 162 16.30 -0.32 36.31
CA SER A 162 17.20 0.43 37.19
C SER A 162 16.47 1.29 38.25
N ALA A 163 15.13 1.37 38.25
CA ALA A 163 14.37 2.12 39.25
C ALA A 163 13.82 1.26 40.42
N ILE A 164 14.15 -0.04 40.46
CA ILE A 164 13.85 -0.90 41.60
C ILE A 164 15.14 -1.04 42.41
N ALA A 165 15.25 -0.25 43.48
CA ALA A 165 16.18 -0.57 44.54
C ALA A 165 15.83 -1.97 45.08
N PRO A 166 16.80 -2.87 45.31
CA PRO A 166 16.51 -4.19 45.87
C PRO A 166 16.20 -4.02 47.36
N ASP A 167 14.93 -3.78 47.70
CA ASP A 167 14.40 -4.17 49.01
C ASP A 167 13.91 -5.61 48.88
N ASP A 168 14.75 -6.48 49.41
CA ASP A 168 14.72 -7.94 49.37
C ASP A 168 13.69 -8.52 50.36
N SER A 169 12.42 -8.06 50.32
CA SER A 169 11.43 -8.51 51.31
C SER A 169 10.00 -8.78 50.85
N LEU A 170 9.63 -8.66 49.57
CA LEU A 170 8.22 -8.82 49.15
C LEU A 170 7.92 -9.80 48.00
N ILE A 171 8.87 -10.63 47.54
CA ILE A 171 8.57 -11.73 46.59
C ILE A 171 8.22 -13.01 47.37
N SER A 172 7.19 -12.93 48.21
CA SER A 172 6.57 -14.12 48.83
C SER A 172 5.04 -14.05 48.89
N ALA A 173 4.39 -13.29 48.00
CA ALA A 173 2.94 -13.23 47.98
C ALA A 173 2.38 -13.30 46.56
N LEU A 174 1.70 -14.44 46.29
CA LEU A 174 0.67 -14.68 45.26
C LEU A 174 1.23 -14.96 43.83
N GLY A 175 1.16 -16.16 43.25
CA GLY A 175 0.28 -17.31 43.51
C GLY A 175 -1.08 -17.15 42.82
N TYR A 176 -1.26 -17.84 41.69
CA TYR A 176 -2.53 -18.19 41.02
C TYR A 176 -3.43 -17.04 40.50
N TRP A 177 -3.46 -16.81 39.19
CA TRP A 177 -4.44 -17.29 38.19
C TRP A 177 -4.12 -16.69 36.82
#